data_AF-A0A7K2NF01-F1
#
_entry.id   AF-A0A7K2NF01-F1
#
_cell.length_a   1.000
_cell.length_b   1.000
_cell.length_c   1.000
_cell.angle_alpha   90.00
_cell.angle_beta   90.00
_cell.angle_gamma   90.00
#
_symmetry.space_group_name_H-M   'P 1'
#
loop_
_entity.id
_entity.type
_entity.pdbx_description
1 polymer ?
#
loop_
_entity_poly.entity_id
_entity_poly.type
_entity_poly.pdbx_seq_one_letter_code
_entity_poly.pdbx_strand_id
1 'polypeptide(L)'
;MKTLGRSIALIGAAAALSAGAFISPATAAAPQQQAPAFLGHPKAWGEVTFTINPSSKTMSPQRATESVGGGTWEYGSGIDGGSKSCWSNYVHPSLRHSATATIANAVDKEYADAGSWADAYVTAGLSYTCKAYWATY
;
A
#
# COMPACT_ATOMS: atom_id res chain seq x y z
N MET A 1 33.73 35.96 -10.27
CA MET A 1 32.87 35.70 -9.09
C MET A 1 32.64 34.20 -9.02
N LYS A 2 33.16 33.53 -7.98
CA LYS A 2 33.07 32.07 -7.79
C LYS A 2 32.16 31.82 -6.58
N THR A 3 31.02 31.18 -6.79
CA THR A 3 30.10 30.80 -5.69
C THR A 3 30.21 29.31 -5.43
N LEU A 4 30.64 28.97 -4.21
CA LEU A 4 30.73 27.62 -3.67
C LEU A 4 29.33 27.12 -3.27
N GLY A 5 28.90 25.99 -3.83
CA GLY A 5 27.68 25.28 -3.44
C GLY A 5 27.99 24.14 -2.47
N ARG A 6 27.46 24.24 -1.25
CA ARG A 6 27.62 23.32 -0.11
C ARG A 6 27.11 21.90 -0.39
N SER A 7 27.91 20.91 -0.06
CA SER A 7 27.51 19.51 0.10
C SER A 7 26.62 19.33 1.32
N ILE A 8 25.45 18.70 1.14
CA ILE A 8 24.61 18.21 2.23
C ILE A 8 24.87 16.70 2.34
N ALA A 9 25.48 16.28 3.45
CA ALA A 9 25.62 14.88 3.83
C ALA A 9 24.28 14.39 4.40
N LEU A 10 23.71 13.35 3.80
CA LEU A 10 22.56 12.63 4.35
C LEU A 10 23.06 11.53 5.28
N ILE A 11 22.75 11.68 6.58
CA ILE A 11 22.95 10.67 7.61
C ILE A 11 21.93 9.56 7.34
N GLY A 12 22.41 8.40 6.90
CA GLY A 12 21.58 7.21 6.72
C GLY A 12 21.12 6.66 8.07
N ALA A 13 19.82 6.66 8.32
CA ALA A 13 19.23 5.93 9.42
C ALA A 13 19.26 4.43 9.08
N ALA A 14 20.13 3.69 9.77
CA ALA A 14 20.15 2.23 9.73
C ALA A 14 18.98 1.69 10.56
N ALA A 15 17.98 1.11 9.89
CA ALA A 15 16.96 0.31 10.57
C ALA A 15 17.52 -1.11 10.80
N ALA A 16 17.73 -1.46 12.07
CA ALA A 16 18.13 -2.80 12.49
C ALA A 16 16.99 -3.79 12.28
N LEU A 17 17.26 -4.89 11.58
CA LEU A 17 16.33 -5.98 11.32
C LEU A 17 16.28 -6.93 12.53
N SER A 18 15.19 -6.90 13.29
CA SER A 18 14.84 -7.99 14.21
C SER A 18 13.91 -8.98 13.49
N ALA A 19 14.22 -10.27 13.59
CA ALA A 19 13.54 -11.36 12.89
C ALA A 19 12.15 -11.64 13.48
N GLY A 20 11.10 -11.31 12.72
CA GLY A 20 9.72 -11.68 13.00
C GLY A 20 8.80 -10.94 12.03
N ALA A 21 8.14 -11.69 11.13
CA ALA A 21 7.16 -11.24 10.13
C ALA A 21 7.14 -9.72 9.84
N PHE A 22 7.92 -9.29 8.82
CA PHE A 22 7.96 -7.89 8.39
C PHE A 22 6.63 -7.47 7.76
N ILE A 23 5.72 -6.94 8.56
CA ILE A 23 4.71 -6.00 8.07
C ILE A 23 5.49 -4.70 7.86
N SER A 24 5.87 -4.39 6.62
CA SER A 24 6.37 -3.05 6.33
C SER A 24 5.24 -2.06 6.64
N PRO A 25 5.48 -1.02 7.47
CA PRO A 25 4.48 0.00 7.71
C PRO A 25 4.07 0.62 6.37
N ALA A 26 2.79 0.98 6.22
CA ALA A 26 2.37 1.72 5.04
C ALA A 26 3.19 3.01 4.99
N THR A 27 4.12 3.05 4.06
CA THR A 27 4.99 4.21 3.94
C THR A 27 4.22 5.20 3.09
N ALA A 28 3.87 6.36 3.65
CA ALA A 28 3.47 7.49 2.82
C ALA A 28 4.60 7.70 1.78
N ALA A 29 4.27 7.69 0.49
CA ALA A 29 5.29 7.72 -0.55
C ALA A 29 6.24 8.91 -0.32
N ALA A 30 7.55 8.63 -0.21
CA ALA A 30 8.57 9.67 -0.20
C ALA A 30 8.50 10.46 -1.53
N PRO A 31 8.88 11.75 -1.58
CA PRO A 31 8.64 12.66 -2.71
C PRO A 31 9.25 12.27 -4.07
N GLN A 32 9.87 11.09 -4.21
CA GLN A 32 10.49 10.60 -5.45
C GLN A 32 10.03 9.21 -5.92
N GLN A 33 9.11 8.52 -5.22
CA GLN A 33 8.63 7.24 -5.73
C GLN A 33 7.53 7.47 -6.78
N GLN A 34 7.81 7.09 -8.03
CA GLN A 34 6.85 7.14 -9.12
C GLN A 34 5.66 6.22 -8.79
N ALA A 35 4.43 6.74 -8.89
CA ALA A 35 3.24 5.93 -8.70
C ALA A 35 3.19 4.81 -9.76
N PRO A 36 2.71 3.60 -9.40
CA PRO A 36 2.39 2.56 -10.37
C PRO A 36 1.49 3.09 -11.48
N ALA A 37 1.75 2.69 -12.73
CA ALA A 37 1.04 3.23 -13.90
C ALA A 37 -0.49 3.09 -13.81
N PHE A 38 -0.99 2.03 -13.16
CA PHE A 38 -2.43 1.82 -12.98
C PHE A 38 -3.08 2.84 -12.03
N LEU A 39 -2.32 3.54 -11.18
CA LEU A 39 -2.82 4.65 -10.37
C LEU A 39 -2.92 5.96 -11.17
N GLY A 40 -2.34 6.04 -12.37
CA GLY A 40 -2.32 7.27 -13.16
C GLY A 40 -1.43 8.34 -12.52
N HIS A 41 -1.99 9.53 -12.28
CA HIS A 41 -1.28 10.70 -11.76
C HIS A 41 -1.83 11.15 -10.39
N PRO A 42 -1.65 10.37 -9.33
CA PRO A 42 -2.13 10.75 -8.00
C PRO A 42 -1.30 11.89 -7.41
N LYS A 43 -1.95 12.75 -6.60
CA LYS A 43 -1.28 13.80 -5.81
C LYS A 43 -0.54 13.19 -4.61
N ALA A 44 -1.15 12.21 -3.97
CA ALA A 44 -0.55 11.41 -2.91
C ALA A 44 -1.03 9.97 -3.03
N TRP A 45 -0.17 9.02 -2.63
CA TRP A 45 -0.49 7.61 -2.65
C TRP A 45 0.36 6.85 -1.63
N GLY A 46 -0.05 5.62 -1.35
CA GLY A 46 0.73 4.69 -0.55
C GLY A 46 0.45 3.25 -0.95
N GLU A 47 1.34 2.37 -0.50
CA GLU A 47 1.30 0.93 -0.77
C GLU A 47 1.63 0.17 0.51
N VAL A 48 1.05 -1.01 0.63
CA VAL A 48 1.52 -2.06 1.54
C VAL A 48 1.66 -3.37 0.76
N THR A 49 2.71 -4.12 1.05
CA THR A 49 2.96 -5.43 0.46
C THR A 49 2.81 -6.52 1.50
N PHE A 50 1.92 -7.46 1.24
CA PHE A 50 1.76 -8.69 2.01
C PHE A 50 2.58 -9.80 1.38
N THR A 51 3.81 -9.94 1.88
CA THR A 51 4.70 -11.03 1.45
C THR A 51 4.30 -12.32 2.15
N ILE A 52 4.13 -13.39 1.37
CA ILE A 52 3.99 -14.74 1.92
C ILE A 52 5.32 -15.16 2.52
N ASN A 53 5.32 -15.57 3.78
CA ASN A 53 6.42 -16.36 4.32
C ASN A 53 6.19 -17.82 3.91
N PRO A 54 6.91 -18.36 2.91
CA PRO A 54 6.70 -19.74 2.46
C PRO A 54 7.02 -20.78 3.53
N SER A 55 7.75 -20.38 4.58
CA SER A 55 8.10 -21.24 5.72
C SER A 55 7.04 -21.20 6.84
N SER A 56 6.04 -20.32 6.78
CA SER A 56 4.98 -20.31 7.80
C SER A 56 3.95 -21.41 7.47
N LYS A 57 3.76 -22.35 8.40
CA LYS A 57 2.74 -23.41 8.29
C LYS A 57 1.29 -22.89 8.42
N THR A 58 1.14 -21.60 8.70
CA THR A 58 -0.14 -20.92 8.86
C THR A 58 -0.08 -19.56 8.18
N MET A 59 -1.17 -19.20 7.49
CA MET A 59 -1.38 -17.86 6.96
C MET A 59 -2.47 -17.21 7.80
N SER A 60 -2.08 -16.38 8.76
CA SER A 60 -3.04 -15.59 9.54
C SER A 60 -3.57 -14.45 8.66
N PRO A 61 -4.87 -14.14 8.71
CA PRO A 61 -5.40 -12.93 8.10
C PRO A 61 -4.65 -11.71 8.65
N GLN A 62 -4.17 -10.87 7.75
CA GLN A 62 -3.53 -9.61 8.07
C GLN A 62 -4.51 -8.50 7.74
N ARG A 63 -4.83 -7.66 8.73
CA ARG A 63 -5.69 -6.49 8.58
C ARG A 63 -5.06 -5.34 9.35
N ALA A 64 -5.10 -4.16 8.77
CA ALA A 64 -4.72 -2.93 9.44
C ALA A 64 -5.64 -1.79 9.02
N THR A 65 -5.71 -0.78 9.89
CA THR A 65 -6.41 0.48 9.67
C THR A 65 -5.43 1.60 9.99
N GLU A 66 -5.29 2.55 9.07
CA GLU A 66 -4.33 3.65 9.20
C GLU A 66 -4.92 4.97 8.71
N SER A 67 -4.44 6.07 9.30
CA SER A 67 -4.76 7.43 8.86
C SER A 67 -3.66 7.94 7.94
N VAL A 68 -3.92 7.97 6.63
CA VAL A 68 -2.93 8.25 5.58
C VAL A 68 -3.50 9.16 4.50
N GLY A 69 -2.68 10.06 3.96
CA GLY A 69 -3.07 10.95 2.87
C GLY A 69 -4.21 11.93 3.21
N GLY A 70 -4.57 12.09 4.50
CA GLY A 70 -5.71 12.88 4.96
C GLY A 70 -7.03 12.09 5.10
N GLY A 71 -7.00 10.79 4.82
CA GLY A 71 -8.15 9.89 4.91
C GLY A 71 -7.90 8.68 5.82
N THR A 72 -8.90 7.79 5.88
CA THR A 72 -8.81 6.50 6.57
C THR A 72 -8.64 5.39 5.56
N TRP A 73 -7.65 4.53 5.78
CA TRP A 73 -7.35 3.39 4.94
C TRP A 73 -7.44 2.08 5.72
N GLU A 74 -8.27 1.16 5.25
CA GLU A 74 -8.35 -0.20 5.76
C GLU A 74 -7.90 -1.18 4.68
N TYR A 75 -7.02 -2.10 5.04
CA TYR A 75 -6.42 -2.98 4.04
C TYR A 75 -6.04 -4.33 4.65
N GLY A 76 -5.81 -5.32 3.79
CA GLY A 76 -5.43 -6.63 4.28
C GLY A 76 -5.29 -7.74 3.26
N SER A 77 -4.88 -8.89 3.77
CA SER A 77 -4.80 -10.15 3.04
C SER A 77 -5.27 -11.31 3.92
N GLY A 78 -5.93 -12.30 3.34
CA GLY A 78 -6.47 -13.45 4.05
C GLY A 78 -6.65 -14.65 3.13
N ILE A 79 -7.40 -15.65 3.63
CA ILE A 79 -7.84 -16.80 2.84
C ILE A 79 -9.36 -16.70 2.67
N ASP A 80 -9.82 -16.81 1.43
CA ASP A 80 -11.23 -16.87 1.06
C ASP A 80 -11.43 -18.00 0.03
N GLY A 81 -12.30 -18.95 0.34
CA GLY A 81 -12.65 -20.06 -0.56
C GLY A 81 -11.46 -20.90 -1.07
N GLY A 82 -10.35 -20.97 -0.34
CA GLY A 82 -9.13 -21.67 -0.76
C GLY A 82 -8.17 -20.83 -1.63
N SER A 83 -8.55 -19.58 -1.92
CA SER A 83 -7.69 -18.58 -2.56
C SER A 83 -7.19 -17.58 -1.52
N LYS A 84 -6.07 -16.91 -1.82
CA LYS A 84 -5.66 -15.74 -1.07
C LYS A 84 -6.54 -14.58 -1.50
N SER A 85 -7.08 -13.85 -0.52
CA SER A 85 -7.74 -12.57 -0.73
C SER A 85 -6.80 -11.40 -0.45
N CYS A 86 -7.06 -10.29 -1.15
CA CYS A 86 -6.37 -9.02 -1.05
C CYS A 86 -7.41 -7.91 -1.15
N TRP A 87 -7.41 -6.97 -0.20
CA TRP A 87 -8.36 -5.87 -0.21
C TRP A 87 -7.73 -4.54 0.22
N SER A 88 -8.34 -3.47 -0.28
CA SER A 88 -8.00 -2.09 0.02
C SER A 88 -9.29 -1.28 0.03
N ASN A 89 -9.56 -0.60 1.14
CA ASN A 89 -10.73 0.24 1.32
C ASN A 89 -10.24 1.61 1.80
N TYR A 90 -10.56 2.69 1.09
CA TYR A 90 -10.08 4.02 1.42
C TYR A 90 -11.21 5.03 1.40
N VAL A 91 -11.25 5.93 2.39
CA VAL A 91 -12.13 7.10 2.41
C VAL A 91 -11.32 8.36 2.66
N HIS A 92 -11.54 9.38 1.84
CA HIS A 92 -11.01 10.72 2.06
C HIS A 92 -12.13 11.74 2.23
N PRO A 93 -12.11 12.62 3.26
CA PRO A 93 -13.23 13.51 3.58
C PRO A 93 -13.49 14.61 2.54
N SER A 94 -12.46 15.04 1.78
CA SER A 94 -12.55 16.23 0.92
C SER A 94 -11.97 16.08 -0.49
N LEU A 95 -11.40 14.93 -0.84
CA LEU A 95 -10.70 14.74 -2.11
C LEU A 95 -11.27 13.52 -2.81
N ARG A 96 -11.25 13.56 -4.15
CA ARG A 96 -11.44 12.36 -4.96
C ARG A 96 -10.26 11.43 -4.71
N HIS A 97 -10.56 10.15 -4.56
CA HIS A 97 -9.58 9.16 -4.15
C HIS A 97 -9.87 7.81 -4.79
N SER A 98 -8.96 6.87 -4.61
CA SER A 98 -9.14 5.49 -5.04
C SER A 98 -8.55 4.51 -4.03
N ALA A 99 -9.13 3.33 -3.98
CA ALA A 99 -8.52 2.14 -3.40
C ALA A 99 -8.13 1.17 -4.52
N THR A 100 -7.04 0.43 -4.34
CA THR A 100 -6.61 -0.59 -5.31
C THR A 100 -6.07 -1.80 -4.59
N ALA A 101 -6.48 -2.99 -5.02
CA ALA A 101 -5.95 -4.26 -4.56
C ALA A 101 -5.37 -5.02 -5.75
N THR A 102 -4.20 -5.63 -5.56
CA THR A 102 -3.52 -6.40 -6.60
C THR A 102 -3.00 -7.72 -6.05
N ILE A 103 -3.13 -8.77 -6.85
CA ILE A 103 -2.59 -10.08 -6.54
C ILE A 103 -2.37 -10.87 -7.84
N ALA A 104 -1.17 -11.44 -8.02
CA ALA A 104 -0.77 -12.02 -9.30
C ALA A 104 -0.92 -11.01 -10.45
N ASN A 105 -1.73 -11.34 -11.46
CA ASN A 105 -2.08 -10.46 -12.57
C ASN A 105 -3.43 -9.76 -12.39
N ALA A 106 -4.14 -10.02 -11.28
CA ALA A 106 -5.42 -9.40 -10.98
C ALA A 106 -5.19 -8.03 -10.34
N VAL A 107 -5.95 -7.05 -10.82
CA VAL A 107 -5.97 -5.68 -10.32
C VAL A 107 -7.43 -5.27 -10.24
N ASP A 108 -7.85 -4.82 -9.06
CA ASP A 108 -9.13 -4.15 -8.88
C ASP A 108 -8.88 -2.76 -8.32
N LYS A 109 -9.51 -1.76 -8.91
CA LYS A 109 -9.36 -0.35 -8.55
C LYS A 109 -10.70 0.34 -8.63
N GLU A 110 -11.09 0.94 -7.51
CA GLU A 110 -12.32 1.71 -7.41
C GLU A 110 -11.99 3.17 -7.07
N TYR A 111 -12.73 4.09 -7.69
CA TYR A 111 -12.66 5.51 -7.35
C TYR A 111 -13.88 5.92 -6.55
N ALA A 112 -13.68 6.79 -5.56
CA ALA A 112 -14.78 7.41 -4.84
C ALA A 112 -14.58 8.92 -4.76
N ASP A 113 -15.71 9.62 -4.70
CA ASP A 113 -15.74 11.04 -4.38
C ASP A 113 -15.64 11.26 -2.86
N ALA A 114 -15.39 12.51 -2.48
CA ALA A 114 -15.17 12.90 -1.10
C ALA A 114 -16.26 12.36 -0.14
N GLY A 115 -15.84 11.75 0.96
CA GLY A 115 -16.69 11.21 2.01
C GLY A 115 -17.31 9.84 1.73
N SER A 116 -17.17 9.30 0.51
CA SER A 116 -17.59 7.93 0.18
C SER A 116 -16.40 6.97 0.26
N TRP A 117 -16.65 5.71 0.58
CA TRP A 117 -15.61 4.68 0.54
C TRP A 117 -15.37 4.21 -0.90
N ALA A 118 -14.10 4.05 -1.26
CA ALA A 118 -13.67 3.22 -2.38
C ALA A 118 -13.25 1.86 -1.83
N ASP A 119 -13.83 0.78 -2.36
CA ASP A 119 -13.55 -0.59 -1.92
C ASP A 119 -13.01 -1.40 -3.10
N ALA A 120 -11.89 -2.09 -2.90
CA ALA A 120 -11.26 -2.94 -3.90
C ALA A 120 -10.95 -4.33 -3.33
N TYR A 121 -11.25 -5.37 -4.09
CA TYR A 121 -11.09 -6.77 -3.67
C TYR A 121 -10.67 -7.67 -4.84
N VAL A 122 -9.60 -8.45 -4.63
CA VAL A 122 -9.15 -9.47 -5.58
C VAL A 122 -8.69 -10.73 -4.87
N THR A 123 -8.83 -11.86 -5.56
CA THR A 123 -8.33 -13.16 -5.11
C THR A 123 -7.41 -13.80 -6.15
N ALA A 124 -6.47 -14.63 -5.69
CA ALA A 124 -5.67 -15.52 -6.53
C ALA A 124 -5.12 -16.70 -5.72
N GLY A 125 -4.26 -17.51 -6.34
CA GLY A 125 -3.55 -18.60 -5.67
C GLY A 125 -2.78 -18.18 -4.40
N LEU A 126 -2.66 -19.11 -3.47
CA LEU A 126 -2.13 -18.88 -2.12
C LEU A 126 -0.71 -18.32 -2.06
N SER A 127 0.11 -18.64 -3.06
CA SER A 127 1.54 -18.27 -3.12
C SER A 127 1.79 -16.85 -3.64
N TYR A 128 0.76 -16.17 -4.15
CA TYR A 128 0.95 -14.84 -4.72
C TYR A 128 1.05 -13.74 -3.66
N THR A 129 1.83 -12.72 -3.99
CA THR A 129 1.96 -11.51 -3.19
C THR A 129 0.71 -10.65 -3.37
N CYS A 130 0.11 -10.23 -2.26
CA CYS A 130 -0.95 -9.23 -2.25
C CYS A 130 -0.35 -7.86 -2.03
N LYS A 131 -0.79 -6.85 -2.78
CA LYS A 131 -0.45 -5.45 -2.55
C LYS A 131 -1.72 -4.62 -2.53
N ALA A 132 -1.85 -3.76 -1.54
CA ALA A 132 -2.96 -2.83 -1.40
C ALA A 132 -2.43 -1.40 -1.52
N TYR A 133 -3.22 -0.53 -2.15
CA TYR A 133 -2.88 0.86 -2.40
C TYR A 133 -4.06 1.79 -2.08
N TRP A 134 -3.71 3.01 -1.71
CA TRP A 134 -4.63 4.16 -1.68
C TRP A 134 -4.02 5.30 -2.52
N ALA A 135 -4.86 6.17 -3.06
CA ALA A 135 -4.42 7.37 -3.76
C ALA A 135 -5.45 8.50 -3.68
N THR A 136 -4.98 9.75 -3.72
CA THR A 136 -5.79 10.97 -3.81
C THR A 136 -5.45 11.76 -5.09
N TYR A 137 -6.44 12.49 -5.62
CA TYR A 137 -6.35 13.19 -6.92
C TYR A 137 -6.77 14.66 -6.85
#